data_AF-A0A7X0H3W9-F1
#
_entry.id   AF-A0A7X0H3W9-F1
#
_cell.length_a   1.000
_cell.length_b   1.000
_cell.length_c   1.000
_cell.angle_alpha   90.00
_cell.angle_beta   90.00
_cell.angle_gamma   90.00
#
_symmetry.space_group_name_H-M   'P 1'
#
loop_
_entity.id
_entity.type
_entity.pdbx_description
1 polymer ?
#
loop_
_entity_poly.entity_id
_entity_poly.type
_entity_poly.pdbx_seq_one_letter_code
_entity_poly.pdbx_strand_id
1 'polypeptide(L)'
;MPDSPVFTSPEPFEAERINALAIYCSDGRFGEQFDDFLHHHLCLPRYDRLAVPGGPACLAGHYTSENELIGIKSQIRFLIEAHNLNTIVLIQHHNCAFYAHAMPGKQFEQIKPAQDLDLGAAAAELRKMRPSLRVLTIFARLVGDRVQFEEVHPEAVSTN
;
A
#
# COMPACT_ATOMS: atom_id res chain seq x y z
N MET A 1 6.40 -12.07 40.69
CA MET A 1 5.78 -11.47 39.49
C MET A 1 4.58 -12.35 39.19
N PRO A 2 3.34 -11.84 39.13
CA PRO A 2 2.25 -12.67 38.63
C PRO A 2 2.53 -13.03 37.17
N ASP A 3 2.30 -14.28 36.80
CA ASP A 3 2.44 -14.74 35.41
C ASP A 3 1.53 -13.88 34.53
N SER A 4 2.14 -13.10 33.63
CA SER A 4 1.38 -12.33 32.65
C SER A 4 0.52 -13.28 31.82
N PRO A 5 -0.76 -12.96 31.57
CA PRO A 5 -1.60 -13.82 30.75
C PRO A 5 -0.99 -13.97 29.36
N VAL A 6 -0.64 -15.20 29.00
CA VAL A 6 -0.14 -15.54 27.67
C VAL A 6 -1.34 -15.62 26.72
N PHE A 7 -1.35 -14.77 25.69
CA PHE A 7 -2.29 -14.88 24.58
C PHE A 7 -1.74 -15.86 23.53
N THR A 8 -2.54 -16.86 23.16
CA THR A 8 -2.24 -17.77 22.05
C THR A 8 -3.26 -17.51 20.93
N SER A 9 -2.77 -17.17 19.75
CA SER A 9 -3.63 -16.99 18.58
C SER A 9 -4.36 -18.30 18.25
N PRO A 10 -5.67 -18.27 17.96
CA PRO A 10 -6.39 -19.45 17.47
C PRO A 10 -6.06 -19.78 16.01
N GLU A 11 -5.46 -18.83 15.27
CA GLU A 11 -5.09 -19.01 13.86
C GLU A 11 -3.84 -19.88 13.71
N PRO A 12 -3.83 -20.87 12.79
CA PRO A 12 -2.67 -21.70 12.53
C PRO A 12 -1.51 -20.90 11.91
N PHE A 13 -0.29 -21.25 12.28
CA PHE A 13 0.91 -20.69 11.65
C PHE A 13 1.20 -21.40 10.33
N GLU A 14 1.21 -20.65 9.23
CA GLU A 14 1.56 -21.14 7.91
C GLU A 14 2.94 -20.64 7.48
N ALA A 15 3.88 -21.57 7.25
CA ALA A 15 5.25 -21.22 6.89
C ALA A 15 5.41 -20.79 5.42
N GLU A 16 4.51 -21.24 4.54
CA GLU A 16 4.56 -20.95 3.11
C GLU A 16 4.18 -19.49 2.82
N ARG A 17 4.93 -18.88 1.90
CA ARG A 17 4.75 -17.50 1.46
C ARG A 17 3.86 -17.46 0.21
N ILE A 18 2.97 -16.48 0.14
CA ILE A 18 2.12 -16.21 -1.04
C ILE A 18 2.82 -15.29 -2.06
N ASN A 19 4.03 -14.81 -1.73
CA ASN A 19 4.86 -13.96 -2.60
C ASN A 19 4.15 -12.65 -3.03
N ALA A 20 3.28 -12.11 -2.17
CA ALA A 20 2.55 -10.88 -2.42
C ALA A 20 2.76 -9.87 -1.28
N LEU A 21 2.85 -8.59 -1.64
CA LEU A 21 2.95 -7.45 -0.71
C LEU A 21 1.82 -6.46 -1.01
N ALA A 22 1.16 -5.93 0.02
CA ALA A 22 0.33 -4.75 -0.12
C ALA A 22 0.95 -3.54 0.58
N ILE A 23 0.96 -2.41 -0.10
CA ILE A 23 1.44 -1.12 0.39
C ILE A 23 0.26 -0.16 0.45
N TYR A 24 -0.09 0.28 1.66
CA TYR A 24 -1.25 1.11 1.91
C TYR A 24 -1.06 2.05 3.09
N CYS A 25 -1.98 2.99 3.26
CA CYS A 25 -1.93 3.93 4.37
C CYS A 25 -2.09 3.21 5.71
N SER A 26 -1.36 3.63 6.75
CA SER A 26 -1.51 3.12 8.12
C SER A 26 -2.80 3.58 8.82
N ASP A 27 -3.81 4.06 8.09
CA ASP A 27 -5.10 4.47 8.62
C ASP A 27 -5.92 3.26 9.06
N GLY A 28 -6.00 3.04 10.37
CA GLY A 28 -6.69 1.88 10.95
C GLY A 28 -8.19 1.79 10.61
N ARG A 29 -8.82 2.88 10.14
CA ARG A 29 -10.24 2.88 9.75
C ARG A 29 -10.54 2.06 8.50
N PHE A 30 -9.51 1.75 7.70
CA PHE A 30 -9.64 0.97 6.47
C PHE A 30 -9.08 -0.46 6.60
N GLY A 31 -8.49 -0.81 7.76
CA GLY A 31 -7.72 -2.04 7.91
C GLY A 31 -8.53 -3.31 7.62
N GLU A 32 -9.74 -3.41 8.18
CA GLU A 32 -10.63 -4.55 7.97
C GLU A 32 -11.06 -4.66 6.50
N GLN A 33 -11.35 -3.54 5.84
CA GLN A 33 -11.77 -3.52 4.43
C GLN A 33 -10.61 -3.87 3.49
N PHE A 34 -9.39 -3.43 3.81
CA PHE A 34 -8.20 -3.84 3.06
C PHE A 34 -7.94 -5.34 3.20
N ASP A 35 -8.05 -5.88 4.42
CA ASP A 35 -7.89 -7.32 4.65
C ASP A 35 -8.98 -8.12 3.93
N ASP A 36 -10.24 -7.69 3.97
CA ASP A 36 -11.34 -8.34 3.23
C ASP A 36 -11.06 -8.36 1.71
N PHE A 37 -10.72 -7.21 1.13
CA PHE A 37 -10.41 -7.10 -0.29
C PHE A 37 -9.20 -7.95 -0.69
N LEU A 38 -8.11 -7.90 0.06
CA LEU A 38 -6.88 -8.63 -0.27
C LEU A 38 -7.06 -10.14 -0.07
N HIS A 39 -7.70 -10.57 1.01
CA HIS A 39 -7.89 -11.99 1.31
C HIS A 39 -8.94 -12.63 0.40
N HIS A 40 -10.10 -11.98 0.23
CA HIS A 40 -11.26 -12.63 -0.37
C HIS A 40 -11.51 -12.23 -1.82
N HIS A 41 -11.23 -10.98 -2.20
CA HIS A 41 -11.41 -10.54 -3.60
C HIS A 41 -10.19 -10.83 -4.46
N LEU A 42 -8.98 -10.51 -3.97
CA LEU A 42 -7.73 -10.76 -4.70
C LEU A 42 -7.13 -12.15 -4.43
N CYS A 43 -7.70 -12.92 -3.51
CA CYS A 43 -7.22 -14.25 -3.12
C CYS A 43 -5.74 -14.25 -2.68
N LEU A 44 -5.34 -13.22 -1.94
CA LEU A 44 -4.00 -13.06 -1.37
C LEU A 44 -4.05 -13.22 0.17
N PRO A 45 -4.41 -14.41 0.71
CA PRO A 45 -4.40 -14.60 2.14
C PRO A 45 -2.95 -14.45 2.66
N ARG A 46 -2.75 -13.82 3.83
CA ARG A 46 -1.42 -13.70 4.46
C ARG A 46 -0.37 -12.97 3.59
N TYR A 47 -0.80 -12.02 2.79
CA TYR A 47 0.09 -11.10 2.07
C TYR A 47 1.00 -10.35 3.06
N ASP A 48 2.23 -10.03 2.63
CA ASP A 48 3.13 -9.16 3.38
C ASP A 48 2.56 -7.73 3.43
N ARG A 49 2.75 -7.01 4.54
CA ARG A 49 2.10 -5.71 4.76
C ARG A 49 3.15 -4.62 4.90
N LEU A 50 2.97 -3.51 4.18
CA LEU A 50 3.67 -2.25 4.44
C LEU A 50 2.64 -1.14 4.65
N ALA A 51 2.29 -0.92 5.92
CA ALA A 51 1.38 0.12 6.35
C ALA A 51 2.18 1.37 6.78
N VAL A 52 2.05 2.46 6.03
CA VAL A 52 2.82 3.71 6.25
C VAL A 52 1.94 4.92 5.94
N PRO A 53 2.09 6.09 6.61
CA PRO A 53 1.28 7.26 6.27
C PRO A 53 1.35 7.60 4.77
N GLY A 54 0.19 7.78 4.13
CA GLY A 54 0.09 8.06 2.69
C GLY A 54 0.31 6.85 1.78
N GLY A 55 0.64 5.67 2.33
CA GLY A 55 0.77 4.42 1.60
C GLY A 55 1.74 4.54 0.42
N PRO A 56 1.29 4.31 -0.83
CA PRO A 56 2.13 4.41 -2.03
C PRO A 56 2.84 5.76 -2.23
N ALA A 57 2.37 6.85 -1.61
CA ALA A 57 3.00 8.18 -1.67
C ALA A 57 4.49 8.16 -1.27
N CYS A 58 4.86 7.21 -0.40
CA CYS A 58 6.23 6.97 0.06
C CYS A 58 7.22 6.72 -1.10
N LEU A 59 6.75 6.16 -2.22
CA LEU A 59 7.56 5.87 -3.40
C LEU A 59 7.45 6.95 -4.48
N ALA A 60 6.50 7.88 -4.36
CA ALA A 60 6.23 8.92 -5.34
C ALA A 60 6.97 10.24 -5.05
N GLY A 61 7.91 10.26 -4.11
CA GLY A 61 8.76 11.41 -3.83
C GLY A 61 8.21 12.41 -2.81
N HIS A 62 7.19 12.03 -2.02
CA HIS A 62 6.61 12.89 -0.99
C HIS A 62 7.37 12.92 0.33
N TYR A 63 8.46 12.16 0.46
CA TYR A 63 9.28 12.24 1.67
C TYR A 63 10.05 13.55 1.72
N THR A 64 10.04 14.16 2.91
CA THR A 64 10.78 15.38 3.20
C THR A 64 12.29 15.14 3.27
N SER A 65 12.74 13.88 3.41
CA SER A 65 14.15 13.51 3.43
C SER A 65 14.49 12.37 2.45
N GLU A 66 15.64 12.48 1.79
CA GLU A 66 16.18 11.41 0.95
C GLU A 66 16.41 10.11 1.74
N ASN A 67 16.75 10.21 3.03
CA ASN A 67 17.00 9.07 3.90
C ASN A 67 15.76 8.20 4.11
N GLU A 68 14.57 8.80 4.25
CA GLU A 68 13.31 8.05 4.37
C GLU A 68 13.01 7.28 3.09
N LEU A 69 13.22 7.92 1.93
CA LEU A 69 13.04 7.27 0.63
C LEU A 69 14.04 6.12 0.43
N ILE A 70 15.31 6.30 0.80
CA ILE A 70 16.32 5.24 0.75
C ILE A 70 15.92 4.08 1.66
N GLY A 71 15.47 4.39 2.88
CA GLY A 71 15.02 3.41 3.87
C GLY A 71 13.85 2.56 3.36
N ILE A 72 12.78 3.19 2.87
CA ILE A 72 11.61 2.45 2.37
C ILE A 72 11.96 1.59 1.16
N LYS A 73 12.78 2.11 0.22
CA LYS A 73 13.22 1.38 -0.96
C LYS A 73 14.11 0.19 -0.59
N SER A 74 14.93 0.33 0.45
CA SER A 74 15.76 -0.77 0.97
C SER A 74 14.89 -1.89 1.57
N GLN A 75 13.90 -1.54 2.39
CA GLN A 75 12.97 -2.52 2.98
C GLN A 75 12.17 -3.26 1.91
N ILE A 76 11.65 -2.54 0.91
CA ILE A 76 10.90 -3.16 -0.19
C ILE A 76 11.79 -4.08 -1.03
N ARG A 77 13.03 -3.67 -1.36
CA ARG A 77 14.00 -4.54 -2.04
C ARG A 77 14.28 -5.82 -1.26
N PHE A 78 14.49 -5.69 0.05
CA PHE A 78 14.66 -6.86 0.91
C PHE A 78 13.47 -7.81 0.81
N LEU A 79 12.23 -7.31 0.89
CA LEU A 79 11.04 -8.18 0.76
C LEU A 79 10.95 -8.82 -0.63
N ILE A 80 11.18 -8.04 -1.70
CA ILE A 80 11.22 -8.51 -3.09
C ILE A 80 12.14 -9.72 -3.24
N GLU A 81 13.32 -9.66 -2.65
CA GLU A 81 14.37 -10.68 -2.73
C GLU A 81 14.12 -11.84 -1.75
N ALA A 82 14.03 -11.54 -0.45
CA ALA A 82 13.95 -12.55 0.61
C ALA A 82 12.62 -13.32 0.60
N HIS A 83 11.51 -12.66 0.24
CA HIS A 83 10.19 -13.29 0.16
C HIS A 83 9.81 -13.65 -1.27
N ASN A 84 10.74 -13.51 -2.23
CA ASN A 84 10.56 -13.80 -3.65
C ASN A 84 9.23 -13.26 -4.18
N LEU A 85 8.91 -12.00 -3.89
CA LEU A 85 7.60 -11.44 -4.26
C LEU A 85 7.38 -11.59 -5.77
N ASN A 86 6.15 -11.61 -6.24
CA ASN A 86 5.84 -11.50 -7.68
C ASN A 86 4.69 -10.50 -7.93
N THR A 87 3.93 -10.20 -6.89
CA THR A 87 2.76 -9.33 -6.93
C THR A 87 2.88 -8.25 -5.84
N ILE A 88 2.64 -7.00 -6.21
CA ILE A 88 2.51 -5.88 -5.26
C ILE A 88 1.19 -5.16 -5.51
N VAL A 89 0.43 -4.91 -4.46
CA VAL A 89 -0.82 -4.14 -4.50
C VAL A 89 -0.59 -2.79 -3.82
N LEU A 90 -0.75 -1.71 -4.58
CA LEU A 90 -0.67 -0.34 -4.10
C LEU A 90 -2.08 0.17 -3.85
N ILE A 91 -2.41 0.60 -2.64
CA ILE A 91 -3.76 1.07 -2.31
C ILE A 91 -3.69 2.49 -1.75
N GLN A 92 -4.28 3.43 -2.48
CA GLN A 92 -4.63 4.76 -1.97
C GLN A 92 -6.06 4.75 -1.44
N HIS A 93 -6.43 5.67 -0.56
CA HIS A 93 -7.79 5.71 -0.01
C HIS A 93 -8.35 7.12 0.12
N HIS A 94 -9.69 7.18 0.14
CA HIS A 94 -10.47 8.40 0.36
C HIS A 94 -10.24 8.94 1.79
N ASN A 95 -10.23 10.26 1.95
CA ASN A 95 -10.06 10.95 3.24
C ASN A 95 -8.75 10.60 3.96
N CYS A 96 -7.66 10.46 3.20
CA CYS A 96 -6.32 10.22 3.72
C CYS A 96 -5.74 11.46 4.42
N ALA A 97 -5.44 11.34 5.71
CA ALA A 97 -4.89 12.44 6.51
C ALA A 97 -3.51 12.92 6.03
N PHE A 98 -2.70 12.02 5.47
CA PHE A 98 -1.41 12.39 4.86
C PHE A 98 -1.60 13.43 3.75
N TYR A 99 -2.51 13.17 2.82
CA TYR A 99 -2.81 14.09 1.73
C TYR A 99 -3.50 15.36 2.20
N ALA A 100 -4.40 15.26 3.19
CA ALA A 100 -5.02 16.44 3.79
C ALA A 100 -3.98 17.38 4.43
N HIS A 101 -2.93 16.81 5.03
CA HIS A 101 -1.81 17.57 5.59
C HIS A 101 -0.90 18.15 4.50
N ALA A 102 -0.56 17.37 3.47
CA ALA A 102 0.29 17.81 2.36
C ALA A 102 -0.41 18.85 1.45
N MET A 103 -1.74 18.83 1.39
CA MET A 103 -2.55 19.71 0.54
C MET A 103 -3.67 20.42 1.35
N PRO A 104 -3.33 21.34 2.27
CA PRO A 104 -4.32 21.96 3.14
C PRO A 104 -5.43 22.69 2.38
N GLY A 105 -6.67 22.50 2.81
CA GLY A 105 -7.87 23.17 2.24
C GLY A 105 -8.35 22.61 0.90
N LYS A 106 -7.67 21.60 0.34
CA LYS A 106 -8.10 20.92 -0.88
C LYS A 106 -9.22 19.92 -0.57
N GLN A 107 -10.21 19.88 -1.46
CA GLN A 107 -11.28 18.89 -1.42
C GLN A 107 -10.86 17.61 -2.13
N PHE A 108 -11.66 16.55 -1.97
CA PHE A 108 -11.39 15.22 -2.54
C PHE A 108 -11.10 15.29 -4.05
N GLU A 109 -11.89 16.02 -4.81
CA GLU A 109 -11.76 16.16 -6.28
C GLU A 109 -10.40 16.79 -6.68
N GLN A 110 -9.77 17.53 -5.77
CA GLN A 110 -8.47 18.16 -5.98
C GLN A 110 -7.32 17.29 -5.46
N ILE A 111 -7.57 16.42 -4.48
CA ILE A 111 -6.59 15.49 -3.90
C ILE A 111 -6.47 14.21 -4.74
N LYS A 112 -7.59 13.67 -5.21
CA LYS A 112 -7.65 12.39 -5.94
C LYS A 112 -6.69 12.33 -7.14
N PRO A 113 -6.56 13.37 -7.98
CA PRO A 113 -5.59 13.33 -9.09
C PRO A 113 -4.15 13.16 -8.62
N ALA A 114 -3.76 13.76 -7.48
CA ALA A 114 -2.42 13.57 -6.91
C ALA A 114 -2.21 12.12 -6.45
N GLN A 115 -3.22 11.53 -5.79
CA GLN A 115 -3.18 10.12 -5.37
C GLN A 115 -3.03 9.17 -6.58
N ASP A 116 -3.70 9.47 -7.70
CA ASP A 116 -3.61 8.66 -8.93
C ASP A 116 -2.23 8.77 -9.59
N LEU A 117 -1.66 9.97 -9.64
CA LEU A 117 -0.29 10.19 -10.11
C LEU A 117 0.72 9.44 -9.24
N ASP A 118 0.54 9.47 -7.92
CA ASP A 118 1.42 8.78 -6.99
C ASP A 118 1.35 7.27 -7.12
N LEU A 119 0.17 6.70 -7.39
CA LEU A 119 0.03 5.28 -7.73
C LEU A 119 0.87 4.93 -8.97
N GLY A 120 0.83 5.78 -10.00
CA GLY A 120 1.64 5.60 -11.21
C GLY A 120 3.14 5.69 -10.95
N ALA A 121 3.58 6.72 -10.23
CA ALA A 121 4.98 6.93 -9.88
C ALA A 121 5.51 5.78 -9.01
N ALA A 122 4.77 5.37 -7.98
CA ALA A 122 5.13 4.25 -7.13
C ALA A 122 5.21 2.93 -7.91
N ALA A 123 4.26 2.67 -8.81
CA ALA A 123 4.31 1.48 -9.66
C ALA A 123 5.53 1.48 -10.60
N ALA A 124 5.88 2.63 -11.17
CA ALA A 124 7.09 2.79 -11.98
C ALA A 124 8.37 2.52 -11.17
N GLU A 125 8.46 3.06 -9.95
CA GLU A 125 9.60 2.82 -9.06
C GLU A 125 9.76 1.34 -8.68
N LEU A 126 8.66 0.63 -8.40
CA LEU A 126 8.70 -0.81 -8.14
C LEU A 126 9.17 -1.61 -9.35
N ARG A 127 8.71 -1.26 -10.55
CA ARG A 127 9.14 -1.92 -11.80
C ARG A 127 10.62 -1.66 -12.10
N LYS A 128 11.18 -0.52 -11.71
CA LYS A 128 12.63 -0.28 -11.76
C LYS A 128 13.40 -1.23 -10.82
N MET A 129 12.84 -1.57 -9.66
CA MET A 129 13.47 -2.52 -8.72
C MET A 129 13.41 -3.96 -9.24
N ARG A 130 12.28 -4.39 -9.80
CA ARG A 130 12.14 -5.67 -10.49
C ARG A 130 11.13 -5.58 -11.64
N PRO A 131 11.58 -5.63 -12.91
CA PRO A 131 10.69 -5.47 -14.06
C PRO A 131 9.59 -6.52 -14.19
N SER A 132 9.79 -7.74 -13.67
CA SER A 132 8.80 -8.82 -13.72
C SER A 132 7.68 -8.71 -12.68
N LEU A 133 7.69 -7.69 -11.82
CA LEU A 133 6.63 -7.49 -10.84
C LEU A 133 5.28 -7.20 -11.49
N ARG A 134 4.27 -7.99 -11.11
CA ARG A 134 2.87 -7.59 -11.28
C ARG A 134 2.57 -6.52 -10.23
N VAL A 135 2.23 -5.31 -10.68
CA VAL A 135 1.85 -4.21 -9.79
C VAL A 135 0.41 -3.83 -10.07
N LEU A 136 -0.46 -3.95 -9.06
CA LEU A 136 -1.85 -3.52 -9.09
C LEU A 136 -1.98 -2.18 -8.37
N THR A 137 -2.68 -1.24 -8.98
CA THR A 137 -2.90 0.12 -8.45
C THR A 137 -4.38 0.30 -8.17
N ILE A 138 -4.72 0.48 -6.89
CA ILE A 138 -6.09 0.44 -6.39
C ILE A 138 -6.40 1.73 -5.63
N PHE A 139 -7.62 2.22 -5.78
CA PHE A 139 -8.19 3.27 -4.96
C PHE A 139 -9.36 2.77 -4.13
N ALA A 140 -9.28 2.93 -2.81
CA ALA A 140 -10.32 2.60 -1.85
C ALA A 140 -11.22 3.82 -1.59
N ARG A 141 -12.37 3.87 -2.26
CA ARG A 141 -13.37 4.93 -2.16
C ARG A 141 -14.35 4.68 -1.03
N LEU A 142 -14.48 5.64 -0.11
CA LEU A 142 -15.60 5.66 0.83
C LEU A 142 -16.88 6.15 0.11
N VAL A 143 -17.92 5.32 0.10
CA VAL A 143 -19.27 5.61 -0.43
C VAL A 143 -20.29 5.29 0.66
N GLY A 144 -20.82 6.33 1.31
CA GLY A 144 -21.63 6.18 2.52
C GLY A 144 -20.81 5.58 3.65
N ASP A 145 -21.24 4.41 4.16
CA ASP A 145 -20.60 3.63 5.21
C ASP A 145 -19.76 2.45 4.69
N ARG A 146 -19.56 2.36 3.36
CA ARG A 146 -18.83 1.26 2.71
C ARG A 146 -17.62 1.74 1.95
N VAL A 147 -16.64 0.86 1.83
CA VAL A 147 -15.45 1.08 0.99
C VAL A 147 -15.59 0.27 -0.29
N GLN A 148 -15.46 0.94 -1.43
CA GLN A 148 -15.39 0.35 -2.77
C GLN A 148 -13.94 0.40 -3.26
N PHE A 149 -13.50 -0.63 -3.96
CA PHE A 149 -12.14 -0.72 -4.50
C PHE A 149 -12.17 -0.58 -6.02
N GLU A 150 -11.48 0.42 -6.53
CA GLU A 150 -11.41 0.76 -7.94
C GLU A 150 -9.98 0.51 -8.45
N GLU A 151 -9.82 -0.24 -9.54
CA GLU A 151 -8.53 -0.29 -10.22
C GLU A 151 -8.27 1.05 -10.92
N VAL A 152 -7.09 1.62 -10.67
CA VAL A 152 -6.63 2.86 -11.29
C VAL A 152 -5.59 2.46 -12.32
N HIS A 153 -5.78 2.86 -13.57
CA HIS A 153 -4.78 2.70 -14.62
C HIS A 153 -4.11 4.05 -14.87
N PRO A 154 -3.03 4.38 -14.13
CA PRO A 154 -2.32 5.62 -14.37
C PRO A 154 -1.75 5.61 -15.79
N GLU A 155 -1.99 6.69 -16.53
CA GLU A 155 -1.41 6.84 -17.87
C GLU A 155 0.12 6.71 -17.78
N ALA A 156 0.72 6.05 -18.76
CA ALA A 156 2.16 5.88 -18.80
C ALA A 156 2.83 7.25 -18.79
N VAL A 157 3.53 7.57 -17.70
CA VAL A 157 4.36 8.77 -17.64
C VAL A 157 5.49 8.57 -18.65
N SER A 158 5.36 9.17 -19.83
CA SER A 158 6.43 9.27 -20.80
C SER A 158 7.61 9.96 -20.14
N THR A 159 8.66 9.21 -19.87
CA THR A 159 9.96 9.78 -19.48
C THR A 159 10.49 10.56 -20.68
N ASN A 160 10.44 11.90 -20.60
CA ASN A 160 11.30 12.76 -21.41
C ASN A 160 12.74 12.72 -20.89
#